data_AF-A0A0F9SA49-F1
#
_entry.id   AF-A0A0F9SA49-F1
#
_cell.length_a   1.000
_cell.length_b   1.000
_cell.length_c   1.000
_cell.angle_alpha   90.00
_cell.angle_beta   90.00
_cell.angle_gamma   90.00
#
_symmetry.space_group_name_H-M   'P 1'
#
loop_
_entity.id
_entity.type
_entity.pdbx_description
1 polymer ?
#
loop_
_entity_poly.entity_id
_entity_poly.type
_entity_poly.pdbx_seq_one_letter_code
_entity_poly.pdbx_strand_id
1 'polypeptide(L)'
;MPSNDLLRGYPIAHEDGLWVYTDTGTPTFGSERPCGYCGKERTTDGHDGCLGVLPGVMNACCGHGSEDEAYIQYWSGARIDGIAAVTQIKELKTWRRTLT
;
A
#
# COMPACT_ATOMS: atom_id res chain seq x y z
N MET A 1 -7.47 -15.08 16.72
CA MET A 1 -6.28 -14.22 16.57
C MET A 1 -6.66 -13.14 15.57
N PRO A 2 -6.41 -11.84 15.82
CA PRO A 2 -6.47 -10.89 14.72
C PRO A 2 -5.51 -11.37 13.64
N SER A 3 -5.92 -11.25 12.39
CA SER A 3 -5.05 -11.49 11.25
C SER A 3 -3.79 -10.62 11.34
N ASN A 4 -2.65 -11.17 10.92
CA ASN A 4 -1.40 -10.40 10.79
C ASN A 4 -1.37 -9.57 9.50
N ASP A 5 -2.34 -9.75 8.59
CA ASP A 5 -2.39 -9.03 7.33
C ASP A 5 -2.89 -7.60 7.54
N LEU A 6 -2.16 -6.63 6.98
CA LEU A 6 -2.52 -5.23 7.02
C LEU A 6 -2.81 -4.70 5.61
N LEU A 7 -3.87 -3.89 5.49
CA LEU A 7 -4.12 -3.09 4.29
C LEU A 7 -4.07 -1.61 4.67
N ARG A 8 -3.08 -0.90 4.10
CA ARG A 8 -2.87 0.53 4.36
C ARG A 8 -2.71 0.87 5.86
N GLY A 9 -2.25 -0.10 6.65
CA GLY A 9 -2.09 0.03 8.11
C GLY A 9 -3.30 -0.39 8.95
N TYR A 10 -4.36 -0.93 8.34
CA TYR A 10 -5.50 -1.48 9.06
C TYR A 10 -5.47 -3.01 9.05
N PRO A 11 -5.74 -3.67 10.18
CA PRO A 11 -5.91 -5.11 10.21
C PRO A 11 -7.06 -5.57 9.32
N ILE A 12 -6.77 -6.57 8.50
CA ILE A 12 -7.74 -7.19 7.60
C ILE A 12 -7.75 -8.69 7.78
N ALA A 13 -8.91 -9.34 7.68
CA ALA A 13 -9.03 -10.79 7.70
C ALA A 13 -9.70 -11.28 6.42
N HIS A 14 -9.46 -12.54 6.07
CA HIS A 14 -10.14 -13.19 4.96
C HIS A 14 -11.33 -14.01 5.50
N GLU A 15 -12.54 -13.54 5.24
CA GLU A 15 -13.80 -14.10 5.75
C GLU A 15 -14.77 -14.30 4.58
N ASP A 16 -15.38 -15.48 4.49
CA ASP A 16 -16.36 -15.84 3.45
C ASP A 16 -15.93 -15.51 2.00
N GLY A 17 -14.63 -15.62 1.72
CA GLY A 17 -14.06 -15.33 0.39
C GLY A 17 -13.78 -13.85 0.12
N LEU A 18 -13.90 -12.98 1.12
CA LEU A 18 -13.66 -11.55 1.03
C LEU A 18 -12.58 -11.12 2.04
N TRP A 19 -11.77 -10.14 1.66
CA TRP A 19 -10.93 -9.42 2.61
C TRP A 19 -11.76 -8.33 3.28
N VAL A 20 -11.86 -8.36 4.60
CA VAL A 20 -12.64 -7.42 5.42
C VAL A 20 -11.76 -6.71 6.43
N TYR A 21 -12.10 -5.47 6.78
CA TYR A 21 -11.48 -4.76 7.90
C TYR A 21 -11.97 -5.34 9.23
N THR A 22 -11.05 -5.79 10.10
CA THR A 22 -11.45 -6.53 11.32
C THR A 22 -12.18 -5.67 12.34
N ASP A 23 -12.03 -4.35 12.26
CA ASP A 23 -12.66 -3.39 13.17
C ASP A 23 -14.14 -3.12 12.86
N THR A 24 -14.58 -3.40 11.63
CA THR A 24 -15.91 -3.03 11.14
C THR A 24 -16.63 -4.17 10.43
N GLY A 25 -15.92 -5.23 10.04
CA GLY A 25 -16.44 -6.32 9.20
C GLY A 25 -16.75 -5.88 7.75
N THR A 26 -16.34 -4.68 7.34
CA THR A 26 -16.64 -4.16 5.99
C THR A 26 -15.64 -4.70 4.95
N PRO A 27 -16.08 -5.02 3.72
CA PRO A 27 -15.18 -5.42 2.64
C PRO A 27 -14.15 -4.33 2.33
N THR A 28 -12.91 -4.74 2.09
CA THR A 28 -11.81 -3.83 1.74
C THR A 28 -11.96 -3.23 0.34
N PHE A 29 -12.51 -4.00 -0.59
CA PHE A 29 -12.83 -3.55 -1.94
C PHE A 29 -14.10 -2.69 -1.93
N GLY A 30 -14.04 -1.48 -2.50
CA GLY A 30 -15.14 -0.52 -2.53
C GLY A 30 -15.37 0.25 -1.22
N SER A 31 -14.60 -0.05 -0.16
CA SER A 31 -14.58 0.70 1.11
C SER A 31 -13.17 1.17 1.45
N GLU A 32 -12.41 1.58 0.43
CA GLU A 32 -11.01 1.97 0.57
C GLU A 32 -10.86 3.11 1.59
N ARG A 33 -9.92 2.94 2.52
CA ARG A 33 -9.64 3.93 3.58
C ARG A 33 -8.40 4.77 3.25
N PRO A 34 -8.24 5.94 3.90
CA PRO A 34 -6.95 6.63 3.99
C PRO A 34 -5.85 5.70 4.52
N CYS A 35 -4.59 6.13 4.49
CA CYS A 35 -3.56 5.40 5.25
C CYS A 35 -3.79 5.57 6.76
N GLY A 36 -3.76 4.47 7.52
CA GLY A 36 -4.00 4.47 8.98
C GLY A 36 -2.95 5.22 9.80
N TYR A 37 -1.80 5.54 9.20
CA TYR A 37 -0.70 6.21 9.89
C TYR A 37 -0.55 7.69 9.54
N CYS A 38 -0.70 8.06 8.26
CA CYS A 38 -0.54 9.46 7.83
C CYS A 38 -1.84 10.14 7.41
N GLY A 39 -2.96 9.40 7.35
CA GLY A 39 -4.28 9.93 6.99
C GLY A 39 -4.43 10.35 5.53
N LYS A 40 -3.47 10.04 4.65
CA LYS A 40 -3.55 10.44 3.25
C LYS A 40 -4.57 9.60 2.48
N GLU A 41 -5.52 10.32 1.89
CA GLU A 41 -6.47 9.80 0.91
C GLU A 41 -5.80 9.41 -0.40
N ARG A 42 -6.54 8.70 -1.27
CA ARG A 42 -6.09 8.51 -2.65
C ARG A 42 -5.94 9.86 -3.37
N THR A 43 -5.03 9.92 -4.33
CA THR A 43 -4.92 11.08 -5.23
C THR A 43 -6.20 11.21 -6.07
N THR A 44 -6.40 12.36 -6.72
CA THR A 44 -7.50 12.56 -7.68
C THR A 44 -7.55 11.49 -8.76
N ASP A 45 -6.37 11.00 -9.17
CA ASP A 45 -6.23 9.95 -10.19
C ASP A 45 -6.36 8.52 -9.61
N GLY A 46 -6.74 8.39 -8.32
CA GLY A 46 -6.99 7.11 -7.66
C GLY A 46 -5.77 6.39 -7.07
N HIS A 47 -4.57 6.96 -7.18
CA HIS A 47 -3.34 6.37 -6.63
C HIS A 47 -3.28 6.48 -5.10
N ASP A 48 -2.50 5.62 -4.45
CA ASP A 48 -2.19 5.73 -3.03
C ASP A 48 -1.58 7.11 -2.70
N GLY A 49 -2.15 7.88 -1.76
CA GLY A 49 -1.65 9.23 -1.44
C GLY A 49 -0.29 9.28 -0.73
N CYS A 50 0.16 8.18 -0.12
CA CYS A 50 1.52 8.08 0.41
C CYS A 50 2.53 7.98 -0.73
N LEU A 51 2.17 7.33 -1.84
CA LEU A 51 3.08 6.96 -2.93
C LEU A 51 2.97 7.86 -4.16
N GLY A 52 1.75 8.16 -4.59
CA GLY A 52 1.45 8.69 -5.91
C GLY A 52 1.75 7.68 -7.03
N VAL A 53 2.10 8.18 -8.21
CA VAL A 53 2.55 7.34 -9.33
C VAL A 53 3.99 6.90 -9.11
N LEU A 54 4.22 5.59 -9.20
CA LEU A 54 5.55 4.98 -9.22
C LEU A 54 5.80 4.33 -10.61
N PRO A 55 6.84 4.72 -11.37
CA PRO A 55 7.10 4.18 -12.70
C PRO A 55 7.32 2.66 -12.68
N GLY A 56 6.67 1.95 -13.62
CA GLY A 56 6.83 0.50 -13.77
C GLY A 56 6.20 -0.36 -12.66
N VAL A 57 5.61 0.26 -11.63
CA VAL A 57 4.99 -0.44 -10.51
C VAL A 57 3.52 -0.72 -10.81
N MET A 58 3.08 -1.95 -10.50
CA MET A 58 1.69 -2.37 -10.60
C MET A 58 0.92 -2.02 -9.32
N ASN A 59 1.51 -2.34 -8.17
CA ASN A 59 0.93 -2.11 -6.86
C ASN A 59 2.05 -1.95 -5.81
N ALA A 60 1.82 -1.16 -4.76
CA ALA A 60 2.81 -0.96 -3.70
C ALA A 60 2.17 -0.47 -2.40
N CYS A 61 2.85 -0.75 -1.28
CA CYS A 61 2.58 -0.17 0.02
C CYS A 61 3.84 0.53 0.54
N CYS A 62 3.67 1.72 1.12
CA CYS A 62 4.79 2.49 1.69
C CYS A 62 5.37 1.91 2.99
N GLY A 63 4.66 0.99 3.66
CA GLY A 63 5.05 0.48 4.98
C GLY A 63 5.06 1.53 6.08
N HIS A 64 4.32 2.65 5.94
CA HIS A 64 4.19 3.57 7.05
C HIS A 64 3.57 2.85 8.25
N GLY A 65 4.24 2.96 9.40
CA GLY A 65 3.83 2.33 10.64
C GLY A 65 4.42 0.94 10.90
N SER A 66 4.80 0.23 9.85
CA SER A 66 5.56 -1.02 9.91
C SER A 66 6.30 -1.21 8.58
N GLU A 67 7.62 -1.03 8.60
CA GLU A 67 8.43 -1.12 7.37
C GLU A 67 8.39 -2.53 6.76
N ASP A 68 8.14 -3.56 7.58
CA ASP A 68 7.99 -4.95 7.14
C ASP A 68 6.76 -5.15 6.23
N GLU A 69 5.77 -4.24 6.29
CA GLU A 69 4.58 -4.23 5.43
C GLU A 69 4.81 -3.50 4.10
N ALA A 70 5.97 -2.88 3.91
CA ALA A 70 6.28 -2.24 2.64
C ALA A 70 6.42 -3.29 1.55
N TYR A 71 5.89 -3.01 0.37
CA TYR A 71 6.14 -3.86 -0.79
C TYR A 71 6.04 -3.08 -2.10
N ILE A 72 6.65 -3.63 -3.14
CA ILE A 72 6.46 -3.25 -4.54
C ILE A 72 6.16 -4.53 -5.32
N GLN A 73 5.07 -4.52 -6.06
CA GLN A 73 4.73 -5.51 -7.06
C GLN A 73 4.87 -4.89 -8.45
N TYR A 74 5.69 -5.49 -9.30
CA TYR A 74 5.87 -5.08 -10.69
C TYR A 74 4.91 -5.86 -11.60
N TRP A 75 4.66 -5.31 -12.80
CA TRP A 75 3.85 -5.94 -13.85
C TRP A 75 4.44 -7.27 -14.34
N SER A 76 5.75 -7.48 -14.18
CA SER A 76 6.42 -8.74 -14.52
C SER A 76 6.12 -9.88 -13.54
N GLY A 77 5.43 -9.61 -12.44
CA GLY A 77 5.25 -10.56 -11.33
C GLY A 77 6.35 -10.49 -10.27
N ALA A 78 7.47 -9.78 -10.51
CA ALA A 78 8.50 -9.57 -9.51
C ALA A 78 7.99 -8.78 -8.29
N ARG A 79 8.42 -9.16 -7.09
CA ARG A 79 8.04 -8.54 -5.83
C ARG A 79 9.25 -8.23 -4.96
N ILE A 80 9.22 -7.07 -4.30
CA ILE A 80 10.18 -6.64 -3.28
C ILE A 80 9.37 -6.29 -2.02
N ASP A 81 9.87 -6.67 -0.85
CA ASP A 81 9.20 -6.44 0.43
C ASP A 81 10.13 -5.73 1.44
N GLY A 82 9.55 -5.26 2.54
CA GLY A 82 10.25 -4.72 3.70
C GLY A 82 11.10 -3.47 3.40
N ILE A 83 12.21 -3.35 4.11
CA ILE A 83 13.14 -2.21 3.99
C ILE A 83 13.69 -2.02 2.56
N ALA A 84 13.81 -3.11 1.79
CA ALA A 84 14.23 -3.04 0.39
C ALA A 84 13.17 -2.32 -0.45
N ALA A 85 11.89 -2.61 -0.24
CA ALA A 85 10.79 -1.91 -0.89
C ALA A 85 10.75 -0.42 -0.48
N VAL A 86 10.92 -0.12 0.81
CA VAL A 86 11.00 1.27 1.31
C VAL A 86 12.10 2.05 0.58
N THR A 87 13.29 1.45 0.44
CA THR A 87 14.43 2.06 -0.24
C THR A 87 14.13 2.31 -1.71
N GLN A 88 13.62 1.31 -2.42
CA GLN A 88 13.29 1.43 -3.84
C GLN A 88 12.17 2.45 -4.11
N ILE A 89 11.17 2.56 -3.23
CA ILE A 89 10.11 3.58 -3.32
C ILE A 89 10.70 4.99 -3.23
N LYS A 90 11.67 5.23 -2.36
CA LYS A 90 12.33 6.54 -2.22
C LYS A 90 13.07 6.93 -3.51
N GLU A 91 13.74 5.96 -4.14
CA GLU A 91 14.42 6.18 -5.43
C GLU A 91 13.44 6.49 -6.55
N LEU A 92 12.37 5.69 -6.70
CA LEU A 92 11.35 5.87 -7.73
C LEU A 92 10.64 7.22 -7.62
N LYS A 93 10.42 7.71 -6.41
CA LYS A 93 9.86 9.05 -6.16
C LYS A 93 10.84 10.17 -6.52
N THR A 94 12.14 9.94 -6.37
CA THR A 94 13.17 10.95 -6.64
C THR A 94 13.37 11.14 -8.14
N TRP A 95 13.37 10.05 -8.91
CA TRP A 95 13.47 10.09 -10.39
C TRP A 95 12.38 10.97 -11.02
N ARG A 96 11.21 11.05 -10.39
CA ARG A 96 10.10 11.87 -10.83
C ARG A 96 10.34 13.39 -10.68
N ARG A 97 11.24 13.80 -9.78
CA ARG A 97 11.54 15.23 -9.52
C ARG A 97 12.60 15.81 -10.46
N THR A 98 13.29 14.96 -11.23
CA THR A 98 14.36 15.36 -12.14
C THR A 98 13.92 15.45 -13.61
N LEU A 99 12.65 15.15 -13.92
CA LEU A 99 12.07 15.19 -15.28
C LEU A 99 11.09 16.36 -15.49
N THR A 100 11.05 17.30 -14.55
CA THR A 100 10.35 18.59 -14.66
C THR A 100 11.37 19.71 -14.84
#